data_AF-A0A2T7DU34-F1
#
_entry.id   AF-A0A2T7DU34-F1
#
_cell.length_a   1.000
_cell.length_b   1.000
_cell.length_c   1.000
_cell.angle_alpha   90.00
_cell.angle_beta   90.00
_cell.angle_gamma   90.00
#
_symmetry.space_group_name_H-M   'P 1'
#
loop_
_entity.id
_entity.type
_entity.pdbx_description
1 polymer ?
#
loop_
_entity_poly.entity_id
_entity_poly.type
_entity_poly.pdbx_seq_one_letter_code
_entity_poly.pdbx_strand_id
1 'polypeptide(L)'
;MGEVLSDNAKGLALAVASSAFIGVSFILKKIGLRRAAKCGARAGGGGYTYLSEPLWWAGMTTMLLGEVANFVAYIFAPAVLVTPLGALSIIVSSVLAHFVLKERLEKLGVLGCVSCIVGSVVVVVHAPEEHMPNSVEEIWNLATQPGFLAYAMTTMLLVGTLVLFFEPRYGQTNILVYLGICSSMGSLTVVSIKAIGVAIKLTLDGVNQAAYPYTWFFLMVAIICGVSQINYLNKVYLSFQVMLTSF
;
A
#
# COMPACT_ATOMS: atom_id res chain seq x y z
N MET A 1 -2.01 -31.74 -12.04
CA MET A 1 -1.31 -31.43 -10.76
C MET A 1 0.02 -30.72 -10.99
N GLY A 2 0.90 -31.20 -11.88
CA GLY A 2 2.21 -30.59 -12.14
C GLY A 2 2.20 -29.18 -12.76
N GLU A 3 1.30 -28.90 -13.71
CA GLU A 3 1.20 -27.56 -14.32
C GLU A 3 0.68 -26.49 -13.36
N VAL A 4 -0.37 -26.81 -12.58
CA VAL A 4 -0.93 -25.90 -11.56
C VAL A 4 0.11 -25.55 -10.48
N LEU A 5 0.95 -26.50 -10.07
CA LEU A 5 2.04 -26.24 -9.13
C LEU A 5 3.13 -25.34 -9.76
N SER A 6 3.42 -25.53 -11.05
CA SER A 6 4.39 -24.72 -11.78
C SER A 6 3.92 -23.27 -11.93
N ASP A 7 2.65 -23.05 -12.23
CA ASP A 7 2.10 -21.70 -12.39
C ASP A 7 1.98 -20.96 -11.06
N ASN A 8 1.54 -21.65 -9.99
CA ASN A 8 1.57 -21.09 -8.64
C ASN A 8 3.00 -20.71 -8.20
N ALA A 9 4.00 -21.54 -8.52
CA ALA A 9 5.40 -21.26 -8.21
C ALA A 9 5.93 -20.03 -8.97
N LYS A 10 5.56 -19.86 -10.25
CA LYS A 10 5.88 -18.65 -11.03
C LYS A 10 5.23 -17.41 -10.42
N GLY A 11 3.95 -17.49 -10.05
CA GLY A 11 3.24 -16.39 -9.40
C GLY A 11 3.85 -16.02 -8.06
N LEU A 12 4.25 -17.00 -7.26
CA LEU A 12 4.93 -16.77 -5.97
C LEU A 12 6.31 -16.13 -6.16
N ALA A 13 7.11 -16.62 -7.11
CA ALA A 13 8.41 -16.03 -7.42
C ALA A 13 8.28 -14.56 -7.90
N LEU A 14 7.27 -14.28 -8.74
CA LEU A 14 6.94 -12.93 -9.19
C LEU A 14 6.50 -12.02 -8.03
N ALA A 15 5.69 -12.54 -7.10
CA ALA A 15 5.24 -11.80 -5.92
C ALA A 15 6.37 -11.50 -4.92
N VAL A 16 7.36 -12.39 -4.78
CA VAL A 16 8.56 -12.12 -3.98
C VAL A 16 9.43 -11.06 -4.67
N ALA A 17 9.63 -11.18 -5.98
CA ALA A 17 10.38 -10.20 -6.76
C ALA A 17 9.73 -8.82 -6.73
N SER A 18 8.40 -8.73 -6.89
CA SER A 18 7.66 -7.47 -6.80
C SER A 18 7.83 -6.82 -5.44
N SER A 19 7.71 -7.61 -4.37
CA SER A 19 7.86 -7.12 -2.99
C SER A 19 9.27 -6.60 -2.71
N ALA A 20 10.30 -7.23 -3.31
CA ALA A 20 11.67 -6.72 -3.23
C ALA A 20 11.81 -5.38 -3.96
N PHE A 21 11.29 -5.25 -5.18
CA PHE A 21 11.31 -3.98 -5.93
C PHE A 21 10.58 -2.86 -5.19
N ILE A 22 9.39 -3.14 -4.65
CA ILE A 22 8.62 -2.19 -3.84
C ILE A 22 9.41 -1.80 -2.59
N GLY A 23 10.02 -2.75 -1.88
CA GLY A 23 10.85 -2.50 -0.70
C GLY A 23 12.05 -1.58 -0.99
N VAL A 24 12.77 -1.85 -2.09
CA VAL A 24 13.89 -1.01 -2.55
C VAL A 24 13.40 0.40 -2.93
N SER A 25 12.23 0.50 -3.56
CA SER A 25 11.64 1.78 -3.99
C SER A 25 11.45 2.76 -2.84
N PHE A 26 11.01 2.27 -1.66
CA PHE A 26 10.83 3.10 -0.47
C PHE A 26 12.16 3.70 0.01
N ILE A 27 13.24 2.93 -0.07
CA ILE A 27 14.58 3.40 0.33
C ILE A 27 15.12 4.43 -0.65
N LEU A 28 14.96 4.21 -1.95
CA LEU A 28 15.36 5.20 -2.97
C LEU A 28 14.60 6.52 -2.81
N LYS A 29 13.28 6.46 -2.59
CA LYS A 29 12.46 7.65 -2.32
C LYS A 29 12.91 8.36 -1.05
N LYS A 30 13.19 7.62 0.04
CA LYS A 30 13.67 8.17 1.30
C LYS A 30 15.02 8.88 1.14
N ILE A 31 15.95 8.30 0.38
CA ILE A 31 17.24 8.93 0.06
C ILE A 31 17.04 10.18 -0.81
N GLY A 32 16.22 10.09 -1.86
CA GLY A 32 15.93 11.21 -2.76
C GLY A 32 15.31 12.39 -2.03
N LEU A 33 14.32 12.15 -1.16
CA LEU A 33 13.70 13.19 -0.34
C LEU A 33 14.69 13.81 0.66
N ARG A 34 15.53 13.00 1.32
CA ARG A 34 16.59 13.52 2.20
C ARG A 34 17.60 14.39 1.46
N ARG A 35 17.89 14.08 0.19
CA ARG A 35 18.79 14.87 -0.64
C ARG A 35 18.15 16.16 -1.11
N ALA A 36 16.90 16.11 -1.57
CA ALA A 36 16.12 17.28 -1.93
C ALA A 36 15.99 18.26 -0.75
N ALA A 37 15.77 17.76 0.47
CA ALA A 37 15.69 18.58 1.69
C ALA A 37 17.03 19.22 2.11
N LYS A 38 18.18 18.71 1.63
CA LYS A 38 19.52 19.29 1.89
C LYS A 38 19.92 20.34 0.85
N CYS A 39 19.38 20.28 -0.37
CA CYS A 39 19.77 21.14 -1.49
C CYS A 39 18.83 22.34 -1.76
N GLY A 40 17.71 22.49 -1.06
CA GLY A 40 16.78 23.62 -1.27
C GLY A 40 15.64 23.68 -0.26
N ALA A 41 14.94 24.82 -0.21
CA ALA A 41 14.00 25.23 0.83
C ALA A 41 13.05 24.12 1.34
N ARG A 42 12.90 24.04 2.67
CA ARG A 42 11.98 23.15 3.38
C ARG A 42 10.60 23.11 2.70
N ALA A 43 10.14 21.91 2.36
CA ALA A 43 8.84 21.64 1.74
C ALA A 43 7.64 22.17 2.56
N GLY A 44 7.84 22.62 3.81
CA GLY A 44 6.84 23.36 4.59
C GLY A 44 6.39 24.69 3.97
N GLY A 45 7.07 25.20 2.92
CA GLY A 45 6.70 26.42 2.19
C GLY A 45 6.07 26.22 0.81
N GLY A 46 5.77 24.99 0.37
CA GLY A 46 5.14 24.74 -0.94
C GLY A 46 6.07 24.51 -2.13
N GLY A 47 7.32 24.08 -1.91
CA GLY A 47 8.28 23.80 -2.99
C GLY A 47 8.21 22.37 -3.53
N TYR A 48 7.97 22.21 -4.83
CA TYR A 48 8.00 20.93 -5.58
C TYR A 48 9.42 20.38 -5.85
N THR A 49 10.43 20.75 -5.04
CA THR A 49 11.85 20.46 -5.30
C THR A 49 12.17 18.95 -5.35
N TYR A 50 11.36 18.11 -4.71
CA TYR A 50 11.52 16.65 -4.82
C TYR A 50 11.26 16.11 -6.23
N LEU A 51 10.47 16.81 -7.06
CA LEU A 51 10.19 16.41 -8.45
C LEU A 51 11.43 16.56 -9.36
N SER A 52 12.45 17.31 -8.94
CA SER A 52 13.69 17.46 -9.70
C SER A 52 14.77 16.44 -9.32
N GLU A 53 14.58 15.66 -8.24
CA GLU A 53 15.59 14.71 -7.80
C GLU A 53 15.48 13.38 -8.57
N PRO A 54 16.51 12.95 -9.32
CA PRO A 54 16.46 11.75 -10.14
C PRO A 54 16.31 10.46 -9.31
N LEU A 55 16.79 10.46 -8.07
CA LEU A 55 16.63 9.32 -7.14
C LEU A 55 15.18 9.11 -6.71
N TRP A 56 14.39 10.19 -6.60
CA TRP A 56 12.97 10.08 -6.30
C TRP A 56 12.21 9.46 -7.48
N TRP A 57 12.51 9.90 -8.71
CA TRP A 57 11.96 9.31 -9.93
C TRP A 57 12.38 7.86 -10.11
N ALA A 58 13.65 7.53 -9.85
CA ALA A 58 14.11 6.14 -9.87
C ALA A 58 13.27 5.28 -8.90
N GLY A 59 13.05 5.75 -7.68
CA GLY A 59 12.16 5.07 -6.72
C GLY A 59 10.71 4.97 -7.20
N MET A 60 10.15 6.00 -7.85
CA MET A 60 8.80 5.92 -8.43
C MET A 60 8.73 4.86 -9.56
N THR A 61 9.73 4.81 -10.44
CA THR A 61 9.80 3.82 -11.52
C THR A 61 9.98 2.39 -10.99
N THR A 62 10.82 2.19 -9.97
CA THR A 62 10.99 0.85 -9.35
C THR A 62 9.70 0.39 -8.65
N MET A 63 8.96 1.31 -8.02
CA MET A 63 7.65 1.00 -7.45
C MET A 63 6.66 0.57 -8.54
N LEU A 64 6.60 1.31 -9.67
CA LEU A 64 5.71 0.97 -10.78
C LEU A 64 6.03 -0.42 -11.35
N LEU A 65 7.31 -0.74 -11.54
CA LEU A 65 7.74 -2.07 -11.98
C LEU A 65 7.32 -3.16 -10.98
N GLY A 66 7.46 -2.88 -9.69
CA GLY A 66 7.00 -3.78 -8.62
C GLY A 66 5.50 -4.02 -8.67
N GLU A 67 4.69 -2.97 -8.79
CA GLU A 67 3.22 -3.10 -8.90
C GLU A 67 2.79 -3.87 -10.16
N VAL A 68 3.46 -3.65 -11.30
CA VAL A 68 3.19 -4.42 -12.53
C VAL A 68 3.53 -5.90 -12.32
N ALA A 69 4.69 -6.21 -11.73
CA ALA A 69 5.06 -7.59 -11.43
C ALA A 69 4.09 -8.24 -10.43
N ASN A 70 3.59 -7.47 -9.45
CA ASN A 70 2.58 -7.91 -8.50
C ASN A 70 1.24 -8.21 -9.20
N PHE A 71 0.85 -7.37 -10.15
CA PHE A 71 -0.34 -7.60 -10.97
C PHE A 71 -0.23 -8.88 -11.78
N VAL A 72 0.93 -9.12 -12.41
CA VAL A 72 1.19 -10.38 -13.14
C VAL A 72 1.17 -11.58 -12.19
N ALA A 73 1.66 -11.44 -10.95
CA ALA A 73 1.59 -12.50 -9.96
C ALA A 73 0.15 -12.93 -9.64
N TYR A 74 -0.81 -11.99 -9.60
CA TYR A 74 -2.24 -12.31 -9.43
C TYR A 74 -2.87 -13.08 -10.59
N ILE A 75 -2.24 -13.10 -11.77
CA ILE A 75 -2.70 -13.91 -12.91
C ILE A 75 -2.33 -15.38 -12.70
N PHE A 76 -1.15 -15.64 -12.11
CA PHE A 76 -0.59 -16.97 -11.96
C PHE A 76 -0.82 -17.62 -10.58
N ALA A 77 -1.08 -16.81 -9.55
CA ALA A 77 -1.30 -17.28 -8.18
C ALA A 77 -2.52 -16.60 -7.53
N PRO A 78 -3.23 -17.29 -6.62
CA PRO A 78 -4.39 -16.74 -5.93
C PRO A 78 -4.02 -15.56 -5.01
N ALA A 79 -4.95 -14.62 -4.84
CA ALA A 79 -4.69 -13.38 -4.14
C ALA A 79 -4.38 -13.60 -2.66
N VAL A 80 -4.95 -14.64 -2.05
CA VAL A 80 -4.61 -15.10 -0.69
C VAL A 80 -3.11 -15.31 -0.49
N LEU A 81 -2.40 -15.84 -1.49
CA LEU A 81 -0.96 -16.13 -1.37
C LEU A 81 -0.12 -14.89 -1.69
N VAL A 82 -0.55 -14.07 -2.64
CA VAL A 82 0.18 -12.88 -3.09
C VAL A 82 0.10 -11.73 -2.07
N THR A 83 -1.07 -11.52 -1.45
CA THR A 83 -1.29 -10.44 -0.46
C THR A 83 -0.32 -10.46 0.74
N PRO A 84 -0.10 -11.59 1.44
CA PRO A 84 0.84 -11.67 2.56
C PRO A 84 2.30 -11.54 2.12
N LEU A 85 2.63 -11.87 0.86
CA LEU A 85 3.96 -11.62 0.29
C LEU A 85 4.23 -10.12 0.13
N GLY A 86 3.18 -9.31 -0.09
CA GLY A 86 3.31 -7.85 -0.09
C GLY A 86 3.89 -7.28 1.21
N ALA A 87 3.65 -7.93 2.36
CA ALA A 87 4.25 -7.55 3.64
C ALA A 87 5.77 -7.75 3.67
N LEU A 88 6.33 -8.62 2.81
CA LEU A 88 7.78 -8.77 2.66
C LEU A 88 8.43 -7.46 2.21
N SER A 89 7.74 -6.60 1.46
CA SER A 89 8.28 -5.29 1.06
C SER A 89 8.60 -4.38 2.26
N ILE A 90 7.83 -4.49 3.34
CA ILE A 90 8.05 -3.76 4.60
C ILE A 90 9.31 -4.30 5.30
N ILE A 91 9.48 -5.62 5.29
CA ILE A 91 10.65 -6.27 5.90
C ILE A 91 11.92 -5.93 5.08
N VAL A 92 11.86 -6.07 3.76
CA VAL A 92 12.96 -5.75 2.84
C VAL A 92 13.37 -4.28 3.00
N SER A 93 12.41 -3.35 3.00
CA SER A 93 12.72 -1.93 3.22
C SER A 93 13.31 -1.67 4.60
N SER A 94 12.80 -2.30 5.66
CA SER A 94 13.33 -2.15 7.02
C SER A 94 14.79 -2.65 7.14
N VAL A 95 15.10 -3.79 6.52
CA VAL A 95 16.45 -4.35 6.48
C VAL A 95 17.38 -3.48 5.64
N LEU A 96 16.96 -3.04 4.45
CA LEU A 96 17.75 -2.14 3.62
C LEU A 96 17.97 -0.77 4.28
N ALA A 97 17.00 -0.24 5.02
CA ALA A 97 17.18 1.00 5.78
C ALA A 97 18.32 0.85 6.81
N HIS A 98 18.37 -0.30 7.48
CA HIS A 98 19.44 -0.59 8.44
C HIS A 98 20.83 -0.62 7.77
N PHE A 99 20.96 -1.31 6.64
CA PHE A 99 22.25 -1.44 5.95
C PHE A 99 22.66 -0.18 5.17
N VAL A 100 21.76 0.40 4.39
CA VAL A 100 22.07 1.49 3.44
C VAL A 100 22.08 2.85 4.14
N LEU A 101 21.12 3.11 5.04
CA LEU A 101 21.03 4.40 5.75
C LEU A 101 21.76 4.36 7.10
N LYS A 102 22.29 3.20 7.52
CA LYS A 102 22.90 2.97 8.85
C LYS A 102 21.99 3.37 10.01
N GLU A 103 20.68 3.33 9.80
CA GLU A 103 19.70 3.61 10.85
C GLU A 103 19.63 2.44 11.81
N ARG A 104 19.67 2.70 13.12
CA ARG A 104 19.46 1.63 14.08
C ARG A 104 17.99 1.21 14.05
N LEU A 105 17.74 -0.08 13.81
CA LEU A 105 16.42 -0.67 13.99
C LEU A 105 16.07 -0.58 15.48
N GLU A 106 15.23 0.38 15.86
CA GLU A 106 14.70 0.46 17.22
C GLU A 106 13.89 -0.81 17.54
N LYS A 107 13.77 -1.13 18.83
CA LYS A 107 12.99 -2.28 19.32
C LYS A 107 11.55 -2.28 18.78
N LEU A 108 10.98 -1.09 18.58
CA LEU A 108 9.65 -0.91 17.95
C LEU A 108 9.63 -1.32 16.47
N GLY A 109 10.70 -1.07 15.70
CA GLY A 109 10.81 -1.50 14.31
C GLY A 109 10.92 -3.01 14.18
N VAL A 110 11.65 -3.66 15.10
CA VAL A 110 11.72 -5.12 15.18
C VAL A 110 10.35 -5.72 15.53
N LEU A 111 9.65 -5.13 16.51
CA LEU A 111 8.28 -5.54 16.86
C LEU A 111 7.31 -5.39 15.68
N GLY A 112 7.45 -4.32 14.89
CA GLY A 112 6.70 -4.11 13.65
C GLY A 112 6.97 -5.20 12.60
N CYS A 113 8.23 -5.58 12.40
CA CYS A 113 8.59 -6.66 11.47
C CYS A 113 8.03 -8.02 11.94
N VAL A 114 8.17 -8.33 13.23
CA VAL A 114 7.64 -9.58 13.81
C VAL A 114 6.12 -9.63 13.70
N SER A 115 5.43 -8.53 14.03
CA SER A 115 3.96 -8.46 13.91
C SER A 115 3.48 -8.57 12.46
N CYS A 116 4.20 -8.01 11.48
CA CYS A 116 3.90 -8.23 10.06
C CYS A 116 4.05 -9.71 9.66
N ILE A 117 5.12 -10.39 10.10
CA ILE A 117 5.32 -11.82 9.80
C ILE A 117 4.18 -12.64 10.39
N VAL A 118 3.85 -12.40 11.67
CA VAL A 118 2.76 -13.10 12.36
C VAL A 118 1.43 -12.86 11.65
N GLY A 119 1.11 -11.60 11.33
CA GLY A 119 -0.10 -11.24 10.60
C GLY A 119 -0.19 -11.93 9.24
N SER A 120 0.88 -11.91 8.44
CA SER A 120 0.94 -12.60 7.15
C SER A 120 0.72 -14.10 7.28
N VAL A 121 1.36 -14.76 8.25
CA VAL A 121 1.19 -16.21 8.48
C VAL A 121 -0.24 -16.53 8.92
N VAL A 122 -0.81 -15.75 9.84
CA VAL A 122 -2.20 -15.94 10.29
C VAL A 122 -3.18 -15.81 9.12
N VAL A 123 -2.99 -14.82 8.25
CA VAL A 123 -3.80 -14.64 7.04
C VAL A 123 -3.67 -15.85 6.10
N VAL A 124 -2.47 -16.34 5.81
CA VAL A 124 -2.27 -17.52 4.94
C VAL A 124 -2.94 -18.76 5.53
N VAL A 125 -2.79 -19.00 6.84
CA VAL A 125 -3.28 -20.22 7.49
C VAL A 125 -4.81 -20.25 7.60
N HIS A 126 -5.44 -19.09 7.85
CA HIS A 126 -6.90 -19.01 8.03
C HIS A 126 -7.65 -18.59 6.76
N ALA A 127 -6.94 -18.40 5.66
CA ALA A 127 -7.59 -18.00 4.43
C ALA A 127 -8.47 -19.14 3.89
N PRO A 128 -9.78 -18.89 3.70
CA PRO A 128 -10.67 -19.86 3.08
C PRO A 128 -10.29 -20.06 1.61
N GLU A 129 -10.71 -21.18 1.02
CA GLU A 129 -10.59 -21.42 -0.42
C GLU A 129 -11.27 -20.27 -1.20
N GLU A 130 -10.46 -19.49 -1.91
CA GLU A 130 -10.93 -18.36 -2.72
C GLU A 130 -11.76 -18.89 -3.90
N HIS A 131 -13.07 -18.69 -3.86
CA HIS A 131 -13.90 -18.72 -5.05
C HIS A 131 -13.67 -17.40 -5.80
N MET A 132 -13.09 -17.47 -7.00
CA MET A 132 -12.98 -16.28 -7.85
C MET A 132 -14.39 -15.83 -8.25
N PRO A 133 -14.83 -14.62 -7.90
CA PRO A 133 -16.16 -14.16 -8.25
C PRO A 133 -16.27 -14.04 -9.77
N ASN A 134 -17.38 -14.54 -10.31
CA ASN A 134 -17.59 -14.68 -11.75
C ASN A 134 -18.09 -13.38 -12.42
N SER A 135 -18.42 -12.35 -11.62
CA SER A 135 -18.92 -11.06 -12.11
C SER A 135 -18.64 -9.90 -11.14
N VAL A 136 -18.56 -8.67 -11.65
CA VAL A 136 -18.46 -7.44 -10.83
C VAL A 136 -19.70 -7.23 -9.97
N GLU A 137 -20.86 -7.74 -10.40
CA GLU A 137 -22.11 -7.70 -9.63
C GLU A 137 -22.03 -8.56 -8.35
N GLU A 138 -21.30 -9.67 -8.40
CA GLU A 138 -21.05 -10.52 -7.23
C GLU A 138 -20.16 -9.79 -6.21
N ILE A 139 -19.15 -9.07 -6.69
CA ILE A 139 -18.31 -8.19 -5.85
C ILE A 139 -19.14 -7.07 -5.24
N TRP A 140 -20.07 -6.48 -5.99
CA TRP A 140 -20.98 -5.45 -5.48
C TRP A 140 -21.93 -5.99 -4.40
N ASN A 141 -22.45 -7.20 -4.59
CA ASN A 141 -23.28 -7.87 -3.58
C ASN A 141 -22.48 -8.17 -2.32
N LEU A 142 -21.23 -8.62 -2.45
CA LEU A 142 -20.30 -8.80 -1.32
C LEU A 142 -19.99 -7.46 -0.63
N ALA A 143 -19.79 -6.39 -1.39
CA ALA A 143 -19.58 -5.04 -0.84
C ALA A 143 -20.84 -4.49 -0.15
N THR A 144 -22.03 -4.92 -0.55
CA THR A 144 -23.31 -4.50 0.05
C THR A 144 -23.67 -5.33 1.29
N GLN A 145 -22.94 -6.43 1.57
CA GLN A 145 -23.18 -7.21 2.78
C GLN A 145 -23.00 -6.35 4.04
N PRO A 146 -23.84 -6.56 5.08
CA PRO A 146 -23.84 -5.73 6.28
C PRO A 146 -22.49 -5.74 7.01
N GLY A 147 -21.74 -6.84 6.93
CA GLY A 147 -20.39 -6.92 7.49
C GLY A 147 -19.39 -5.97 6.81
N PHE A 148 -19.37 -5.95 5.48
CA PHE A 148 -18.48 -5.03 4.74
C PHE A 148 -18.93 -3.57 4.89
N LEU A 149 -20.25 -3.31 4.87
CA LEU A 149 -20.78 -1.97 5.08
C LEU A 149 -20.41 -1.43 6.47
N ALA A 150 -20.54 -2.26 7.52
CA ALA A 150 -20.13 -1.89 8.87
C ALA A 150 -18.63 -1.58 8.95
N TYR A 151 -17.79 -2.40 8.30
CA TYR A 151 -16.35 -2.14 8.17
C TYR A 151 -16.05 -0.82 7.44
N ALA A 152 -16.67 -0.57 6.30
CA ALA A 152 -16.47 0.64 5.52
C ALA A 152 -16.90 1.90 6.29
N MET A 153 -18.08 1.84 6.93
CA MET A 153 -18.60 2.94 7.75
C MET A 153 -17.72 3.21 8.97
N THR A 154 -17.32 2.17 9.70
CA THR A 154 -16.43 2.34 10.87
C THR A 154 -15.07 2.91 10.45
N THR A 155 -14.52 2.46 9.33
CA THR A 155 -13.26 2.98 8.79
C THR A 155 -13.39 4.45 8.36
N MET A 156 -14.48 4.83 7.68
CA MET A 156 -14.74 6.21 7.29
C MET A 156 -14.96 7.13 8.50
N LEU A 157 -15.69 6.67 9.52
CA LEU A 157 -15.88 7.41 10.77
C LEU A 157 -14.56 7.58 11.52
N LEU A 158 -13.71 6.54 11.55
CA LEU A 158 -12.38 6.62 12.15
C LEU A 158 -11.51 7.65 11.42
N VAL A 159 -11.46 7.59 10.07
CA VAL A 159 -10.74 8.59 9.25
C VAL A 159 -11.28 9.99 9.51
N GLY A 160 -12.59 10.18 9.46
CA GLY A 160 -13.23 11.47 9.70
C GLY A 160 -12.91 12.03 11.10
N THR A 161 -12.92 11.19 12.12
CA THR A 161 -12.57 11.58 13.50
C THR A 161 -11.10 11.98 13.59
N LEU A 162 -10.20 11.20 12.99
CA LEU A 162 -8.77 11.50 12.99
C LEU A 162 -8.45 12.79 12.23
N VAL A 163 -9.10 13.05 11.10
CA VAL A 163 -8.89 14.26 10.28
C VAL A 163 -9.55 15.50 10.89
N LEU A 164 -10.78 15.39 11.38
CA LEU A 164 -11.52 16.57 11.85
C LEU A 164 -11.15 16.99 13.28
N PHE A 165 -10.80 16.02 14.15
CA PHE A 165 -10.52 16.30 15.56
C PHE A 165 -9.04 16.18 15.92
N PHE A 166 -8.37 15.11 15.49
CA PHE A 166 -7.01 14.82 15.94
C PHE A 166 -5.93 15.51 15.11
N GLU A 167 -6.10 15.66 13.80
CA GLU A 167 -5.17 16.39 12.93
C GLU A 167 -4.96 17.85 13.39
N PRO A 168 -6.00 18.68 13.62
CA PRO A 168 -5.80 20.07 14.04
C PRO A 168 -5.24 20.20 15.45
N ARG A 169 -5.47 19.22 16.34
CA ARG A 169 -5.13 19.32 17.77
C ARG A 169 -3.82 18.62 18.16
N TYR A 170 -3.46 17.54 17.45
CA TYR A 170 -2.34 16.66 17.78
C TYR A 170 -1.49 16.26 16.55
N GLY A 171 -1.82 16.70 15.34
CA GLY A 171 -1.12 16.28 14.13
C GLY A 171 0.38 16.59 14.14
N GLN A 172 0.80 17.71 14.73
CA GLN A 172 2.23 18.09 14.81
C GLN A 172 2.99 17.38 15.94
N THR A 173 2.30 16.89 16.96
CA THR A 173 2.92 16.26 18.15
C THR A 173 2.93 14.74 18.06
N ASN A 174 1.93 14.13 17.42
CA ASN A 174 1.77 12.68 17.36
C ASN A 174 1.69 12.18 15.91
N ILE A 175 2.82 11.71 15.37
CA ILE A 175 2.94 11.08 14.04
C ILE A 175 1.95 9.92 13.85
N LEU A 176 1.58 9.23 14.94
CA LEU A 176 0.63 8.12 14.93
C LEU A 176 -0.75 8.51 14.37
N VAL A 177 -1.16 9.78 14.48
CA VAL A 177 -2.44 10.26 13.94
C VAL A 177 -2.43 10.19 12.41
N TYR A 178 -1.39 10.74 11.77
CA TYR A 178 -1.25 10.69 10.32
C TYR A 178 -0.99 9.27 9.80
N LEU A 179 -0.25 8.47 10.56
CA LEU A 179 -0.04 7.06 10.23
C LEU A 179 -1.37 6.29 10.28
N GLY A 180 -2.18 6.53 11.31
CA GLY A 180 -3.52 5.95 11.44
C GLY A 180 -4.41 6.28 10.25
N ILE A 181 -4.49 7.56 9.85
CA ILE A 181 -5.26 8.01 8.67
C ILE A 181 -4.77 7.29 7.41
N CYS A 182 -3.45 7.28 7.17
CA CYS A 182 -2.88 6.65 5.98
C CYS A 182 -3.13 5.13 5.94
N SER A 183 -3.05 4.44 7.09
CA SER A 183 -3.29 3.01 7.21
C SER A 183 -4.76 2.65 6.99
N SER A 184 -5.70 3.39 7.61
CA SER A 184 -7.13 3.16 7.42
C SER A 184 -7.56 3.46 5.99
N MET A 185 -7.05 4.54 5.38
CA MET A 185 -7.32 4.83 3.97
C MET A 185 -6.72 3.76 3.05
N GLY A 186 -5.51 3.27 3.36
CA GLY A 186 -4.89 2.20 2.60
C GLY A 186 -5.67 0.90 2.60
N SER A 187 -6.32 0.57 3.72
CA SER A 187 -7.20 -0.61 3.77
C SER A 187 -8.37 -0.52 2.78
N LEU A 188 -8.96 0.67 2.59
CA LEU A 188 -10.02 0.92 1.60
C LEU A 188 -9.47 0.92 0.17
N THR A 189 -8.27 1.45 -0.04
CA THR A 189 -7.58 1.42 -1.33
C THR A 189 -7.32 -0.01 -1.79
N VAL A 190 -6.85 -0.89 -0.90
CA VAL A 190 -6.55 -2.30 -1.22
C VAL A 190 -7.82 -3.03 -1.68
N VAL A 191 -8.94 -2.85 -0.98
CA VAL A 191 -10.22 -3.46 -1.38
C VAL A 191 -10.68 -2.93 -2.75
N SER A 192 -10.59 -1.62 -2.96
CA SER A 192 -10.98 -0.99 -4.22
C SER A 192 -10.12 -1.48 -5.39
N ILE A 193 -8.81 -1.58 -5.21
CA ILE A 193 -7.88 -2.12 -6.22
C ILE A 193 -8.16 -3.59 -6.50
N LYS A 194 -8.48 -4.41 -5.47
CA LYS A 194 -8.86 -5.82 -5.67
C LYS A 194 -10.12 -5.91 -6.54
N ALA A 195 -11.14 -5.09 -6.27
CA ALA A 195 -12.36 -5.05 -7.09
C ALA A 195 -12.07 -4.66 -8.54
N ILE A 196 -11.23 -3.63 -8.76
CA ILE A 196 -10.81 -3.20 -10.11
C ILE A 196 -10.00 -4.29 -10.81
N GLY A 197 -9.06 -4.94 -10.12
CA GLY A 197 -8.22 -6.00 -10.67
C GLY A 197 -9.04 -7.19 -11.16
N VAL A 198 -10.05 -7.60 -10.40
CA VAL A 198 -11.00 -8.64 -10.82
C VAL A 198 -11.85 -8.16 -12.01
N ALA A 199 -12.33 -6.92 -12.00
CA ALA A 199 -13.09 -6.35 -13.12
C ALA A 199 -12.28 -6.33 -14.43
N ILE A 200 -10.98 -5.99 -14.36
CA ILE A 200 -10.07 -6.02 -15.52
C ILE A 200 -9.88 -7.46 -15.99
N LYS A 201 -9.64 -8.42 -15.08
CA LYS A 201 -9.48 -9.84 -15.44
C LYS A 201 -10.72 -10.37 -16.18
N LEU A 202 -11.91 -10.12 -15.65
CA LEU A 202 -13.19 -10.51 -16.28
C LEU A 202 -13.41 -9.82 -17.64
N THR A 203 -12.91 -8.59 -17.80
CA THR A 203 -12.96 -7.86 -19.08
C THR A 203 -12.05 -8.50 -20.12
N LEU A 204 -10.86 -8.96 -19.71
CA LEU A 204 -9.93 -9.68 -20.59
C LEU A 204 -10.44 -11.08 -20.97
N ASP A 205 -11.21 -11.72 -20.09
CA ASP A 205 -11.89 -13.00 -20.34
C ASP A 205 -13.14 -12.86 -21.26
N GLY A 206 -13.41 -11.66 -21.78
CA GLY A 206 -14.38 -11.43 -22.86
C GLY A 206 -15.74 -10.86 -22.44
N VAL A 207 -15.98 -10.66 -21.14
CA VAL A 207 -17.21 -10.01 -20.64
C VAL A 207 -16.90 -8.56 -20.32
N ASN A 208 -17.35 -7.61 -21.13
CA ASN A 208 -16.95 -6.21 -21.00
C ASN A 208 -17.49 -5.55 -19.71
N GLN A 209 -16.74 -5.62 -18.61
CA GLN A 209 -17.14 -5.10 -17.29
C GLN A 209 -16.95 -3.57 -17.16
N ALA A 210 -16.30 -2.93 -18.14
CA ALA A 210 -16.11 -1.48 -18.18
C ALA A 210 -17.42 -0.69 -18.34
N ALA A 211 -18.50 -1.35 -18.76
CA ALA A 211 -19.83 -0.77 -18.89
C ALA A 211 -20.58 -0.64 -17.55
N TYR A 212 -20.15 -1.33 -16.48
CA TYR A 212 -20.84 -1.26 -15.20
C TYR A 212 -20.45 -0.01 -14.41
N PRO A 213 -21.42 0.73 -13.84
CA PRO A 213 -21.17 1.93 -13.05
C PRO A 213 -20.38 1.63 -11.76
N TYR A 214 -20.47 0.39 -11.25
CA TYR A 214 -19.78 -0.04 -10.03
C TYR A 214 -18.24 -0.01 -10.16
N THR A 215 -17.71 -0.37 -11.34
CA THR A 215 -16.26 -0.33 -11.61
C THR A 215 -15.71 1.10 -11.48
N TRP A 216 -16.47 2.08 -11.97
CA TRP A 216 -16.14 3.51 -11.87
C TRP A 216 -16.22 4.03 -10.43
N PHE A 217 -17.18 3.54 -9.64
CA PHE A 217 -17.25 3.87 -8.22
C PHE A 217 -16.00 3.39 -7.46
N PHE A 218 -15.59 2.13 -7.62
CA PHE A 218 -14.37 1.62 -6.99
C PHE A 218 -13.13 2.36 -7.47
N LEU A 219 -13.06 2.72 -8.75
CA LEU A 219 -11.96 3.53 -9.30
C LEU A 219 -11.89 4.92 -8.66
N MET A 220 -13.01 5.61 -8.52
CA MET A 220 -13.06 6.92 -7.85
C MET A 220 -12.62 6.83 -6.38
N VAL A 221 -13.09 5.82 -5.65
CA VAL A 221 -12.67 5.58 -4.25
C VAL A 221 -11.17 5.30 -4.16
N ALA A 222 -10.61 4.49 -5.06
CA ALA A 222 -9.18 4.20 -5.10
C ALA A 222 -8.33 5.45 -5.38
N ILE A 223 -8.76 6.30 -6.32
CA ILE A 223 -8.06 7.56 -6.66
C ILE A 223 -8.09 8.52 -5.47
N ILE A 224 -9.27 8.77 -4.89
CA ILE A 224 -9.43 9.68 -3.75
C ILE A 224 -8.58 9.17 -2.58
N CYS A 225 -8.66 7.88 -2.26
CA CYS A 225 -7.89 7.32 -1.16
C CYS A 225 -6.39 7.40 -1.42
N GLY A 226 -5.94 7.05 -2.64
CA GLY A 226 -4.52 7.09 -3.01
C GLY A 226 -3.91 8.49 -2.96
N VAL A 227 -4.62 9.50 -3.46
CA VAL A 227 -4.16 10.90 -3.42
C VAL A 227 -4.04 11.40 -1.97
N SER A 228 -5.05 11.12 -1.14
CA SER A 228 -5.01 11.47 0.28
C SER A 228 -3.87 10.74 1.01
N GLN A 229 -3.64 9.46 0.73
CA GLN A 229 -2.53 8.70 1.31
C GLN A 229 -1.19 9.35 1.00
N ILE A 230 -0.94 9.74 -0.26
CA ILE A 230 0.31 10.42 -0.66
C ILE A 230 0.49 11.72 0.13
N ASN A 231 -0.58 12.52 0.26
CA ASN A 231 -0.53 13.78 0.99
C ASN A 231 -0.21 13.57 2.49
N TYR A 232 -0.90 12.66 3.16
CA TYR A 232 -0.69 12.37 4.57
C TYR A 232 0.66 11.70 4.85
N LEU A 233 1.08 10.79 3.99
CA LEU A 233 2.39 10.14 4.07
C LEU A 233 3.51 11.18 3.93
N ASN A 234 3.37 12.16 3.02
CA ASN A 234 4.30 13.29 2.93
C ASN A 234 4.33 14.13 4.22
N LYS A 235 3.18 14.36 4.88
CA LYS A 235 3.14 15.03 6.19
C LYS A 235 3.85 14.21 7.27
N VAL A 236 3.65 12.88 7.34
CA VAL A 236 4.35 11.98 8.27
C VAL A 236 5.86 12.12 8.13
N TYR A 237 6.38 12.02 6.90
CA TYR A 237 7.81 12.12 6.65
C TYR A 237 8.37 13.48 7.07
N LEU A 238 7.62 14.57 6.83
CA LEU A 238 8.03 15.91 7.24
C LEU A 238 8.07 16.05 8.77
N SER A 239 7.04 15.61 9.48
CA SER A 239 7.00 15.63 10.94
C SER A 239 8.13 14.80 11.54
N PHE A 240 8.46 13.64 10.95
CA PHE A 240 9.57 12.80 11.38
C PHE A 240 10.92 13.51 11.20
N GLN A 241 11.10 14.23 10.10
CA GLN A 241 12.32 15.00 9.85
C GLN A 241 12.47 16.19 10.82
N VAL A 242 11.38 16.89 11.13
CA VAL A 242 11.39 18.00 12.10
C VAL A 242 11.82 17.49 13.48
N MET A 243 11.24 16.38 13.95
CA MET A 243 11.59 15.76 15.23
C MET A 243 13.08 15.40 15.31
N LEU A 244 13.66 14.85 14.23
CA LEU A 244 15.08 14.48 14.16
C LEU A 244 16.04 15.69 14.17
N THR A 245 15.61 16.87 13.71
CA THR A 245 16.43 18.09 13.69
C THR A 245 16.28 18.98 14.93
N SER A 246 15.37 18.64 15.84
CA SER A 246 15.13 19.37 17.09
C SER A 246 15.90 18.79 18.30
N PHE A 247 16.76 17.81 18.06
CA PHE A 247 17.79 17.30 18.97
C PHE A 247 19.18 17.57 18.38
#